data_AF-A0A534GK39-F1
#
_entry.id   AF-A0A534GK39-F1
#
_cell.length_a   1.000
_cell.length_b   1.000
_cell.length_c   1.000
_cell.angle_alpha   90.00
_cell.angle_beta   90.00
_cell.angle_gamma   90.00
#
_symmetry.space_group_name_H-M   'P 1'
#
loop_
_entity.id
_entity.type
_entity.pdbx_description
1 polymer ?
#
loop_
_entity_poly.entity_id
_entity_poly.type
_entity_poly.pdbx_seq_one_letter_code
_entity_poly.pdbx_strand_id
1 'polypeptide(L)'
;MPNAAFRAVADFSSGGPRKPDGHLKPDISAPGVSVFSTAVGTGNQGLFESGTSMATPHVAGSAALVVQAHPGWSAADVADAVVNTADAAKVAGYSARRLGNGLVQPVGATQTSVIAHAEDGTPSLSFGVAELTRDFSGQASIVVENRGDAAASFALSVMQGAGAAHTATLSSSSITIGGHASRTVAVHLAVPVGAVGDSSAFRQMQGRVLFSPTQGNNGVALGVPYYLVPRARSLVGAQLLESGQGRTVNVSNRSTAISGTADFYAWGLRGASRTLATGLRAVGVQSFNDPANGQILVFAVNTFGRVSNQVDSVYDVLVDLNGDGVADYDIEAADLGLLTGGSTRGQMVVAVFNLATGAGTLEFLATAPTDGSTVLMPLVAADAGITSANPRFSYVAQSLDLFSGAVDAITTPARFNAFDGSVSTGAYVVLPPGTSAGVPLIINRREFRKTPALGQMVVSLENRTQQGGQALLVPLDD
;
A
#
# COMPACT_ATOMS: atom_id res chain seq x y z
N MET A 1 5.10 -36.35 -6.56
CA MET A 1 5.70 -35.76 -5.34
C MET A 1 4.62 -35.01 -4.58
N PRO A 2 4.53 -35.09 -3.25
CA PRO A 2 3.63 -34.25 -2.47
C PRO A 2 3.98 -32.77 -2.69
N ASN A 3 3.00 -31.93 -3.02
CA ASN A 3 3.19 -30.50 -3.07
C ASN A 3 2.90 -29.92 -1.68
N ALA A 4 3.96 -29.64 -0.90
CA ALA A 4 3.84 -29.09 0.44
C ALA A 4 3.13 -27.71 0.47
N ALA A 5 3.11 -27.00 -0.66
CA ALA A 5 2.42 -25.73 -0.85
C ALA A 5 1.05 -25.90 -1.56
N PHE A 6 0.48 -27.11 -1.60
CA PHE A 6 -0.83 -27.34 -2.21
C PHE A 6 -1.89 -26.41 -1.59
N ARG A 7 -2.64 -25.70 -2.44
CA ARG A 7 -3.62 -24.65 -2.09
C ARG A 7 -3.05 -23.35 -1.54
N ALA A 8 -1.74 -23.25 -1.29
CA ALA A 8 -1.13 -22.00 -0.90
C ALA A 8 -1.01 -21.07 -2.11
N VAL A 9 -1.05 -19.77 -1.84
CA VAL A 9 -0.74 -18.75 -2.84
C VAL A 9 0.76 -18.71 -3.10
N ALA A 10 1.17 -18.58 -4.36
CA ALA A 10 2.58 -18.47 -4.72
C ALA A 10 3.21 -17.19 -4.14
N ASP A 11 4.47 -17.24 -3.75
CA ASP A 11 5.21 -16.09 -3.20
C ASP A 11 5.34 -14.95 -4.22
N PHE A 12 5.58 -15.27 -5.49
CA PHE A 12 5.65 -14.30 -6.59
C PHE A 12 4.30 -13.73 -7.04
N SER A 13 3.16 -14.29 -6.57
CA SER A 13 1.85 -13.84 -7.02
C SER A 13 1.54 -12.45 -6.45
N SER A 14 1.45 -11.47 -7.35
CA SER A 14 1.09 -10.08 -7.03
C SER A 14 -0.20 -10.02 -6.23
N GLY A 15 -0.25 -9.11 -5.27
CA GLY A 15 -1.44 -8.79 -4.51
C GLY A 15 -1.92 -7.38 -4.82
N GLY A 16 -3.21 -7.15 -4.63
CA GLY A 16 -3.77 -5.81 -4.56
C GLY A 16 -3.46 -5.10 -3.22
N PRO A 17 -4.07 -3.92 -3.02
CA PRO A 17 -5.15 -3.36 -3.85
C PRO A 17 -4.69 -2.78 -5.20
N ARG A 18 -5.64 -2.59 -6.13
CA ARG A 18 -5.40 -1.97 -7.44
C ARG A 18 -5.04 -0.49 -7.26
N LYS A 19 -4.05 -0.04 -8.01
CA LYS A 19 -3.70 1.39 -8.12
C LYS A 19 -4.58 2.09 -9.16
N PRO A 20 -4.94 3.37 -8.97
CA PRO A 20 -4.72 4.20 -7.77
C PRO A 20 -5.93 4.25 -6.81
N ASP A 21 -7.00 3.52 -7.11
CA ASP A 21 -8.31 3.66 -6.47
C ASP A 21 -8.55 2.72 -5.28
N GLY A 22 -7.64 1.78 -5.04
CA GLY A 22 -7.75 0.84 -3.93
C GLY A 22 -8.74 -0.30 -4.19
N HIS A 23 -9.22 -0.47 -5.43
CA HIS A 23 -10.19 -1.52 -5.75
C HIS A 23 -9.57 -2.91 -5.60
N LEU A 24 -10.42 -3.90 -5.36
CA LEU A 24 -9.97 -5.27 -5.22
C LEU A 24 -9.39 -5.82 -6.53
N LYS A 25 -8.16 -6.33 -6.44
CA LYS A 25 -7.52 -7.23 -7.41
C LYS A 25 -6.60 -8.19 -6.65
N PRO A 26 -6.30 -9.39 -7.21
CA PRO A 26 -6.85 -9.96 -8.44
C PRO A 26 -8.33 -10.36 -8.30
N ASP A 27 -9.02 -10.72 -9.39
CA ASP A 27 -10.43 -11.16 -9.33
C ASP A 27 -10.59 -12.63 -8.94
N ILE A 28 -9.65 -13.49 -9.36
CA ILE A 28 -9.74 -14.95 -9.21
C ILE A 28 -8.34 -15.59 -9.19
N SER A 29 -8.27 -16.81 -8.66
CA SER A 29 -7.05 -17.62 -8.63
C SER A 29 -7.18 -18.90 -9.46
N ALA A 30 -6.06 -19.36 -10.00
CA ALA A 30 -5.94 -20.64 -10.70
C ALA A 30 -4.56 -21.27 -10.47
N PRO A 31 -4.37 -22.57 -10.78
CA PRO A 31 -3.07 -23.22 -10.64
C PRO A 31 -2.00 -22.57 -11.52
N GLY A 32 -0.91 -22.12 -10.90
CA GLY A 32 0.20 -21.44 -11.59
C GLY A 32 1.59 -21.83 -11.10
N VAL A 33 1.72 -22.87 -10.28
CA VAL A 33 3.02 -23.34 -9.75
C VAL A 33 3.24 -24.77 -10.23
N SER A 34 4.42 -25.01 -10.82
CA SER A 34 4.82 -26.30 -11.39
C SER A 34 3.77 -26.88 -12.32
N VAL A 35 3.31 -26.08 -13.28
CA VAL A 35 2.36 -26.47 -14.31
C VAL A 35 3.13 -27.12 -15.46
N PHE A 36 2.83 -28.38 -15.76
CA PHE A 36 3.38 -29.06 -16.93
C PHE A 36 2.62 -28.64 -18.18
N SER A 37 3.33 -28.18 -19.21
CA SER A 37 2.73 -27.85 -20.50
C SER A 37 3.70 -28.11 -21.66
N THR A 38 3.24 -27.92 -22.90
CA THR A 38 4.01 -28.16 -24.12
C THR A 38 5.26 -27.28 -24.19
N ALA A 39 6.41 -27.88 -24.52
CA ALA A 39 7.70 -27.21 -24.59
C ALA A 39 8.10 -26.86 -26.03
N VAL A 40 8.44 -25.59 -26.28
CA VAL A 40 8.90 -25.13 -27.60
C VAL A 40 10.20 -25.84 -28.01
N GLY A 41 10.30 -26.25 -29.28
CA GLY A 41 11.51 -26.86 -29.85
C GLY A 41 11.77 -28.32 -29.46
N THR A 42 10.93 -28.94 -28.63
CA THR A 42 11.12 -30.33 -28.18
C THR A 42 10.42 -31.37 -29.05
N GLY A 43 9.56 -30.94 -29.97
CA GLY A 43 8.76 -31.79 -30.86
C GLY A 43 7.57 -32.49 -30.18
N ASN A 44 7.80 -33.14 -29.03
CA ASN A 44 6.77 -33.94 -28.35
C ASN A 44 6.85 -33.90 -26.81
N GLN A 45 7.72 -33.07 -26.23
CA GLN A 45 7.90 -33.01 -24.78
C GLN A 45 7.15 -31.83 -24.16
N GLY A 46 7.04 -31.87 -22.85
CA GLY A 46 6.58 -30.75 -22.04
C GLY A 46 7.63 -30.36 -21.01
N LEU A 47 7.44 -29.21 -20.41
CA LEU A 47 8.26 -28.71 -19.31
C LEU A 47 7.36 -28.13 -18.22
N PHE A 48 7.89 -28.05 -17.00
CA PHE A 48 7.21 -27.46 -15.86
C PHE A 48 7.59 -25.98 -15.73
N GLU A 49 6.59 -25.10 -15.72
CA GLU A 49 6.79 -23.67 -15.42
C GLU A 49 5.99 -23.23 -14.20
N SER A 50 6.39 -22.10 -13.64
CA SER A 50 5.62 -21.40 -12.60
C SER A 50 5.45 -19.92 -12.96
N GLY A 51 4.24 -19.41 -12.77
CA GLY A 51 3.91 -18.02 -13.01
C GLY A 51 2.41 -17.78 -13.03
N THR A 52 2.01 -16.53 -12.80
CA THR A 52 0.64 -16.10 -13.11
C THR A 52 0.35 -16.24 -14.62
N SER A 53 1.39 -16.21 -15.46
CA SER A 53 1.33 -16.59 -16.88
C SER A 53 0.82 -18.02 -17.10
N MET A 54 0.99 -18.95 -16.15
CA MET A 54 0.47 -20.32 -16.21
C MET A 54 -0.91 -20.45 -15.56
N ALA A 55 -1.24 -19.59 -14.59
CA ALA A 55 -2.60 -19.50 -14.05
C ALA A 55 -3.59 -18.90 -15.06
N THR A 56 -3.16 -17.89 -15.83
CA THR A 56 -3.97 -17.19 -16.85
C THR A 56 -4.64 -18.15 -17.86
N PRO A 57 -3.92 -19.08 -18.53
CA PRO A 57 -4.55 -19.99 -19.50
C PRO A 57 -5.55 -20.98 -18.87
N HIS A 58 -5.44 -21.31 -17.58
CA HIS A 58 -6.48 -22.10 -16.90
C HIS A 58 -7.81 -21.33 -16.79
N VAL A 59 -7.74 -20.04 -16.45
CA VAL A 59 -8.92 -19.17 -16.40
C VAL A 59 -9.47 -18.93 -17.82
N ALA A 60 -8.59 -18.71 -18.80
CA ALA A 60 -9.01 -18.55 -20.21
C ALA A 60 -9.71 -19.80 -20.75
N GLY A 61 -9.19 -21.00 -20.46
CA GLY A 61 -9.85 -22.26 -20.82
C GLY A 61 -11.20 -22.42 -20.11
N SER A 62 -11.30 -22.02 -18.84
CA SER A 62 -12.57 -22.01 -18.11
C SER A 62 -13.59 -21.07 -18.76
N ALA A 63 -13.17 -19.85 -19.12
CA ALA A 63 -14.02 -18.88 -19.82
C ALA A 63 -14.48 -19.40 -21.19
N ALA A 64 -13.61 -20.09 -21.95
CA ALA A 64 -13.98 -20.71 -23.22
C ALA A 64 -15.08 -21.77 -23.05
N LEU A 65 -15.04 -22.56 -21.98
CA LEU A 65 -16.11 -23.51 -21.66
C LEU A 65 -17.43 -22.79 -21.33
N VAL A 66 -17.39 -21.66 -20.61
CA VAL A 66 -18.58 -20.84 -20.34
C VAL A 66 -19.15 -20.27 -21.64
N VAL A 67 -18.31 -19.77 -22.55
CA VAL A 67 -18.76 -19.31 -23.88
C VAL A 67 -19.44 -20.45 -24.66
N GLN A 68 -18.90 -21.67 -24.59
CA GLN A 68 -19.52 -22.83 -25.23
C GLN A 68 -20.87 -23.18 -24.59
N ALA A 69 -20.98 -23.14 -23.26
CA ALA A 69 -22.20 -23.42 -22.53
C ALA A 69 -23.27 -22.33 -22.71
N HIS A 70 -22.84 -21.08 -22.90
CA HIS A 70 -23.70 -19.90 -23.01
C HIS A 70 -23.33 -19.02 -24.22
N PRO A 71 -23.62 -19.43 -25.47
CA PRO A 71 -23.13 -18.74 -26.67
C PRO A 71 -23.63 -17.30 -26.86
N GLY A 72 -24.71 -16.91 -26.17
CA GLY A 72 -25.29 -15.57 -26.22
C GLY A 72 -24.82 -14.62 -25.12
N TRP A 73 -23.97 -15.09 -24.19
CA TRP A 73 -23.48 -14.26 -23.09
C TRP A 73 -22.40 -13.29 -23.55
N SER A 74 -22.40 -12.09 -22.97
CA SER A 74 -21.34 -11.12 -23.19
C SER A 74 -20.04 -11.55 -22.49
N ALA A 75 -18.92 -10.92 -22.85
CA ALA A 75 -17.65 -11.15 -22.18
C ALA A 75 -17.72 -10.79 -20.67
N ALA A 76 -18.50 -9.77 -20.30
CA ALA A 76 -18.72 -9.40 -18.90
C ALA A 76 -19.52 -10.48 -18.15
N ASP A 77 -20.59 -11.00 -18.75
CA ASP A 77 -21.38 -12.10 -18.16
C ASP A 77 -20.50 -13.34 -17.95
N VAL A 78 -19.65 -13.68 -18.92
CA VAL A 78 -18.70 -14.80 -18.81
C VAL A 78 -17.70 -14.56 -17.67
N ALA A 79 -17.14 -13.36 -17.57
CA ALA A 79 -16.21 -13.01 -16.50
C ALA A 79 -16.89 -13.11 -15.13
N ASP A 80 -18.10 -12.58 -14.97
CA ASP A 80 -18.88 -12.68 -13.74
C ASP A 80 -19.18 -14.14 -13.39
N ALA A 81 -19.62 -14.98 -14.34
CA ALA A 81 -19.84 -16.41 -14.09
C ALA A 81 -18.60 -17.10 -13.52
N VAL A 82 -17.45 -16.84 -14.13
CA VAL A 82 -16.17 -17.45 -13.75
C VAL A 82 -15.74 -16.98 -12.36
N VAL A 83 -15.85 -15.68 -12.08
CA VAL A 83 -15.46 -15.11 -10.77
C VAL A 83 -16.47 -15.48 -9.69
N ASN A 84 -17.76 -15.32 -9.91
CA ASN A 84 -18.81 -15.56 -8.93
C ASN A 84 -18.82 -17.01 -8.42
N THR A 85 -18.51 -17.97 -9.28
CA THR A 85 -18.52 -19.40 -8.93
C THR A 85 -17.21 -19.91 -8.34
N ALA A 86 -16.22 -19.03 -8.17
CA ALA A 86 -14.95 -19.37 -7.56
C ALA A 86 -15.09 -19.84 -6.10
N ASP A 87 -14.21 -20.76 -5.71
CA ASP A 87 -14.26 -21.42 -4.41
C ASP A 87 -13.09 -21.01 -3.52
N ALA A 88 -13.40 -20.18 -2.52
CA ALA A 88 -12.46 -19.74 -1.49
C ALA A 88 -12.07 -20.84 -0.49
N ALA A 89 -12.86 -21.92 -0.35
CA ALA A 89 -12.54 -23.03 0.54
C ALA A 89 -11.47 -23.98 -0.05
N LYS A 90 -11.21 -23.89 -1.36
CA LYS A 90 -10.17 -24.65 -2.05
C LYS A 90 -8.79 -23.98 -2.03
N VAL A 91 -8.65 -22.83 -1.37
CA VAL A 91 -7.38 -22.14 -1.14
C VAL A 91 -7.07 -22.06 0.36
N ALA A 92 -5.80 -22.12 0.71
CA ALA A 92 -5.34 -21.98 2.09
C ALA A 92 -5.02 -20.51 2.40
N GLY A 93 -5.38 -20.06 3.61
CA GLY A 93 -5.08 -18.68 4.04
C GLY A 93 -5.75 -17.61 3.18
N TYR A 94 -7.03 -17.82 2.83
CA TYR A 94 -7.77 -16.93 1.94
C TYR A 94 -7.63 -15.45 2.32
N SER A 95 -7.25 -14.65 1.34
CA SER A 95 -7.16 -13.20 1.40
C SER A 95 -7.61 -12.67 0.04
N ALA A 96 -8.68 -11.88 0.01
CA ALA A 96 -9.27 -11.40 -1.22
C ALA A 96 -8.23 -10.62 -2.05
N ARG A 97 -7.41 -9.78 -1.41
CA ARG A 97 -6.34 -9.03 -2.11
C ARG A 97 -5.25 -9.90 -2.73
N ARG A 98 -5.15 -11.18 -2.38
CA ARG A 98 -4.16 -12.11 -2.94
C ARG A 98 -4.78 -13.17 -3.85
N LEU A 99 -6.04 -13.53 -3.60
CA LEU A 99 -6.68 -14.70 -4.19
C LEU A 99 -8.00 -14.38 -4.90
N GLY A 100 -8.44 -13.12 -4.90
CA GLY A 100 -9.72 -12.68 -5.46
C GLY A 100 -10.89 -13.38 -4.78
N ASN A 101 -11.84 -13.90 -5.57
CA ASN A 101 -12.98 -14.66 -5.04
C ASN A 101 -12.66 -16.14 -4.73
N GLY A 102 -11.44 -16.61 -5.01
CA GLY A 102 -10.99 -17.98 -4.73
C GLY A 102 -10.53 -18.74 -5.98
N LEU A 103 -10.48 -20.07 -5.89
CA LEU A 103 -10.04 -20.94 -6.97
C LEU A 103 -11.12 -21.09 -8.05
N VAL A 104 -10.75 -20.90 -9.32
CA VAL A 104 -11.63 -21.10 -10.48
C VAL A 104 -12.34 -22.46 -10.48
N GLN A 105 -13.65 -22.47 -10.76
CA GLN A 105 -14.50 -23.66 -10.81
C GLN A 105 -15.21 -23.79 -12.18
N PRO A 106 -14.61 -24.47 -13.18
CA PRO A 106 -15.17 -24.53 -14.53
C PRO A 106 -16.59 -25.09 -14.58
N VAL A 107 -16.88 -26.16 -13.83
CA VAL A 107 -18.20 -26.82 -13.84
C VAL A 107 -19.30 -25.86 -13.36
N GLY A 108 -19.09 -25.21 -12.20
CA GLY A 108 -20.04 -24.24 -11.67
C GLY A 108 -20.25 -23.07 -12.64
N ALA A 109 -19.15 -22.56 -13.21
CA ALA A 109 -19.20 -21.45 -14.16
C ALA A 109 -20.02 -21.78 -15.43
N THR A 110 -19.95 -23.03 -15.93
CA THR A 110 -20.74 -23.49 -17.09
C THR A 110 -22.19 -23.84 -16.77
N GLN A 111 -22.53 -23.96 -15.50
CA GLN A 111 -23.86 -24.38 -15.05
C GLN A 111 -24.68 -23.23 -14.48
N THR A 112 -24.07 -22.11 -14.11
CA THR A 112 -24.82 -20.97 -13.59
C THR A 112 -25.64 -20.31 -14.70
N SER A 113 -26.88 -19.97 -14.40
CA SER A 113 -27.72 -19.10 -15.22
C SER A 113 -27.80 -17.68 -14.66
N VAL A 114 -27.27 -17.46 -13.46
CA VAL A 114 -27.31 -16.20 -12.72
C VAL A 114 -25.89 -15.67 -12.55
N ILE A 115 -25.73 -14.37 -12.73
CA ILE A 115 -24.49 -13.62 -12.50
C ILE A 115 -24.74 -12.49 -11.50
N ALA A 116 -23.67 -12.03 -10.86
CA ALA A 116 -23.72 -10.98 -9.85
C ALA A 116 -22.47 -10.08 -9.94
N HIS A 117 -22.68 -8.77 -10.02
CA HIS A 117 -21.62 -7.76 -10.08
C HIS A 117 -21.98 -6.51 -9.27
N ALA A 118 -20.98 -5.68 -9.00
CA ALA A 118 -21.17 -4.34 -8.46
C ALA A 118 -21.80 -3.41 -9.51
N GLU A 119 -22.43 -2.32 -9.08
CA GLU A 119 -23.04 -1.33 -10.00
C GLU A 119 -22.07 -0.73 -11.02
N ASP A 120 -20.76 -0.75 -10.76
CA ASP A 120 -19.70 -0.32 -11.69
C ASP A 120 -19.32 -1.40 -12.73
N GLY A 121 -20.03 -2.54 -12.74
CA GLY A 121 -19.80 -3.67 -13.65
C GLY A 121 -18.64 -4.57 -13.26
N THR A 122 -18.03 -4.39 -12.08
CA THR A 122 -16.94 -5.25 -11.61
C THR A 122 -17.47 -6.44 -10.80
N PRO A 123 -16.78 -7.60 -10.78
CA PRO A 123 -17.26 -8.80 -10.09
C PRO A 123 -17.09 -8.73 -8.55
N SER A 124 -16.74 -7.57 -8.00
CA SER A 124 -16.47 -7.36 -6.58
C SER A 124 -16.87 -5.96 -6.13
N LEU A 125 -17.42 -5.83 -4.92
CA LEU A 125 -17.73 -4.54 -4.32
C LEU A 125 -16.48 -3.90 -3.71
N SER A 126 -16.01 -2.80 -4.29
CA SER A 126 -14.91 -2.03 -3.71
C SER A 126 -15.42 -0.70 -3.16
N PHE A 127 -15.17 -0.44 -1.87
CA PHE A 127 -15.41 0.88 -1.24
C PHE A 127 -14.21 1.83 -1.39
N GLY A 128 -13.15 1.39 -2.07
CA GLY A 128 -11.95 2.16 -2.36
C GLY A 128 -11.07 2.41 -1.13
N VAL A 129 -10.33 3.53 -1.17
CA VAL A 129 -9.52 4.02 -0.05
C VAL A 129 -10.33 5.01 0.79
N ALA A 130 -10.39 4.80 2.11
CA ALA A 130 -11.09 5.70 3.03
C ALA A 130 -10.17 6.19 4.16
N GLU A 131 -9.88 7.50 4.17
CA GLU A 131 -9.16 8.18 5.26
C GLU A 131 -10.15 8.59 6.38
N LEU A 132 -10.18 7.83 7.48
CA LEU A 132 -11.20 7.92 8.51
C LEU A 132 -10.81 8.84 9.66
N THR A 133 -11.64 9.85 9.93
CA THR A 133 -11.59 10.68 11.16
C THR A 133 -12.69 10.30 12.17
N ARG A 134 -13.61 9.41 11.78
CA ARG A 134 -14.76 8.89 12.55
C ARG A 134 -15.18 7.56 11.96
N ASP A 135 -16.15 6.90 12.59
CA ASP A 135 -16.70 5.63 12.08
C ASP A 135 -17.14 5.77 10.62
N PHE A 136 -16.78 4.79 9.82
CA PHE A 136 -17.17 4.72 8.42
C PHE A 136 -18.52 4.03 8.29
N SER A 137 -19.33 4.53 7.36
CA SER A 137 -20.56 3.91 6.92
C SER A 137 -20.66 4.09 5.40
N GLY A 138 -20.58 2.98 4.68
CA GLY A 138 -20.67 2.94 3.23
C GLY A 138 -21.80 2.01 2.79
N GLN A 139 -22.40 2.32 1.66
CA GLN A 139 -23.37 1.45 1.01
C GLN A 139 -22.97 1.25 -0.45
N ALA A 140 -23.02 0.01 -0.90
CA ALA A 140 -22.83 -0.37 -2.29
C ALA A 140 -23.84 -1.47 -2.64
N SER A 141 -24.07 -1.71 -3.92
CA SER A 141 -25.11 -2.63 -4.37
C SER A 141 -24.54 -3.72 -5.26
N ILE A 142 -25.03 -4.94 -5.07
CA ILE A 142 -24.83 -6.07 -5.99
C ILE A 142 -26.04 -6.14 -6.90
N VAL A 143 -25.83 -6.01 -8.20
CA VAL A 143 -26.81 -6.29 -9.23
C VAL A 143 -26.71 -7.78 -9.55
N VAL A 144 -27.84 -8.48 -9.44
CA VAL A 144 -27.96 -9.93 -9.67
C VAL A 144 -28.90 -10.15 -10.84
N GLU A 145 -28.39 -10.74 -11.90
CA GLU A 145 -29.11 -10.89 -13.16
C GLU A 145 -29.26 -12.36 -13.51
N ASN A 146 -30.49 -12.77 -13.82
CA ASN A 146 -30.77 -14.11 -14.30
C ASN A 146 -30.81 -14.09 -15.83
N ARG A 147 -29.86 -14.75 -16.46
CA ARG A 147 -29.76 -14.93 -17.91
C ARG A 147 -30.52 -16.16 -18.41
N GLY A 148 -31.10 -16.96 -17.52
CA GLY A 148 -31.93 -18.12 -17.85
C GLY A 148 -33.43 -17.80 -17.92
N ASP A 149 -34.21 -18.76 -18.44
CA ASP A 149 -35.67 -18.63 -18.60
C ASP A 149 -36.45 -18.90 -17.30
N ALA A 150 -35.91 -19.76 -16.43
CA ALA A 150 -36.56 -20.14 -15.17
C ALA A 150 -36.15 -19.23 -14.02
N ALA A 151 -37.06 -19.03 -13.07
CA ALA A 151 -36.74 -18.27 -11.86
C ALA A 151 -35.68 -18.97 -11.00
N ALA A 152 -34.84 -18.18 -10.34
CA ALA A 152 -33.83 -18.65 -9.39
C ALA A 152 -34.00 -17.95 -8.04
N SER A 153 -33.81 -18.69 -6.96
CA SER A 153 -33.92 -18.18 -5.59
C SER A 153 -32.67 -18.51 -4.78
N PHE A 154 -32.24 -17.57 -3.95
CA PHE A 154 -31.05 -17.69 -3.12
C PHE A 154 -31.32 -17.25 -1.68
N ALA A 155 -30.76 -17.98 -0.72
CA ALA A 155 -30.51 -17.49 0.62
C ALA A 155 -29.20 -16.69 0.62
N LEU A 156 -29.20 -15.53 1.25
CA LEU A 156 -28.08 -14.59 1.26
C LEU A 156 -27.42 -14.54 2.63
N SER A 157 -26.10 -14.52 2.64
CA SER A 157 -25.32 -14.39 3.86
C SER A 157 -24.03 -13.61 3.62
N VAL A 158 -23.46 -13.08 4.69
CA VAL A 158 -22.15 -12.43 4.68
C VAL A 158 -21.15 -13.36 5.37
N MET A 159 -20.07 -13.69 4.68
CA MET A 159 -18.89 -14.32 5.26
C MET A 159 -17.80 -13.28 5.43
N GLN A 160 -17.57 -12.83 6.66
CA GLN A 160 -16.48 -11.90 6.95
C GLN A 160 -15.12 -12.60 6.78
N GLY A 161 -14.21 -11.96 6.07
CA GLY A 161 -12.83 -12.41 5.94
C GLY A 161 -11.97 -11.94 7.10
N ALA A 162 -10.79 -12.55 7.25
CA ALA A 162 -9.80 -12.08 8.22
C ALA A 162 -9.38 -10.63 7.90
N GLY A 163 -9.22 -9.78 8.91
CA GLY A 163 -8.87 -8.38 8.72
C GLY A 163 -9.21 -7.54 9.95
N ALA A 164 -9.24 -6.22 9.76
CA ALA A 164 -9.65 -5.30 10.81
C ALA A 164 -11.16 -5.44 11.08
N ALA A 165 -11.57 -5.17 12.32
CA ALA A 165 -12.97 -5.33 12.75
C ALA A 165 -13.91 -4.45 11.93
N HIS A 166 -15.01 -5.05 11.46
CA HIS A 166 -16.04 -4.38 10.67
C HIS A 166 -17.36 -5.18 10.71
N THR A 167 -18.45 -4.54 10.27
CA THR A 167 -19.72 -5.22 10.02
C THR A 167 -20.15 -5.00 8.59
N ALA A 168 -20.70 -6.03 7.97
CA ALA A 168 -21.33 -5.95 6.66
C ALA A 168 -22.72 -6.57 6.77
N THR A 169 -23.74 -5.84 6.32
CA THR A 169 -25.15 -6.26 6.38
C THR A 169 -25.80 -6.14 5.01
N LEU A 170 -26.85 -6.94 4.78
CA LEU A 170 -27.54 -7.00 3.50
C LEU A 170 -28.96 -6.42 3.66
N SER A 171 -29.47 -5.77 2.62
CA SER A 171 -30.86 -5.30 2.58
C SER A 171 -31.89 -6.44 2.58
N SER A 172 -31.47 -7.67 2.31
CA SER A 172 -32.33 -8.84 2.25
C SER A 172 -31.56 -10.10 2.63
N SER A 173 -32.22 -11.05 3.29
CA SER A 173 -31.67 -12.37 3.63
C SER A 173 -31.98 -13.44 2.58
N SER A 174 -32.84 -13.13 1.62
CA SER A 174 -33.12 -13.98 0.46
C SER A 174 -33.61 -13.13 -0.72
N ILE A 175 -33.47 -13.67 -1.93
CA ILE A 175 -34.00 -13.07 -3.16
C ILE A 175 -34.56 -14.15 -4.08
N THR A 176 -35.55 -13.77 -4.88
CA THR A 176 -36.04 -14.53 -6.03
C THR A 176 -36.01 -13.63 -7.26
N ILE A 177 -35.44 -14.15 -8.34
CA ILE A 177 -35.23 -13.44 -9.59
C ILE A 177 -35.94 -14.25 -10.68
N GLY A 178 -36.90 -13.63 -11.37
CA GLY A 178 -37.55 -14.25 -12.52
C GLY A 178 -36.56 -14.55 -13.65
N GLY A 179 -36.97 -15.34 -14.64
CA GLY A 179 -36.17 -15.50 -15.86
C GLY A 179 -35.98 -14.15 -16.56
N HIS A 180 -34.77 -13.90 -17.09
CA HIS A 180 -34.39 -12.63 -17.74
C HIS A 180 -34.59 -11.37 -16.89
N ALA A 181 -34.71 -11.52 -15.56
CA ALA A 181 -34.93 -10.42 -14.64
C ALA A 181 -33.66 -10.07 -13.85
N SER A 182 -33.67 -8.89 -13.22
CA SER A 182 -32.60 -8.41 -12.35
C SER A 182 -33.15 -8.03 -10.97
N ARG A 183 -32.31 -8.15 -9.94
CA ARG A 183 -32.55 -7.68 -8.58
C ARG A 183 -31.29 -7.05 -8.01
N THR A 184 -31.47 -6.06 -7.15
CA THR A 184 -30.37 -5.41 -6.44
C THR A 184 -30.38 -5.78 -4.97
N VAL A 185 -29.22 -6.15 -4.43
CA VAL A 185 -28.99 -6.38 -3.00
C VAL A 185 -28.04 -5.31 -2.50
N ALA A 186 -28.49 -4.43 -1.62
CA ALA A 186 -27.60 -3.45 -1.00
C ALA A 186 -26.78 -4.10 0.11
N VAL A 187 -25.51 -3.74 0.15
CA VAL A 187 -24.51 -4.12 1.15
C VAL A 187 -24.12 -2.86 1.90
N HIS A 188 -24.38 -2.85 3.20
CA HIS A 188 -23.96 -1.77 4.09
C HIS A 188 -22.73 -2.22 4.88
N LEU A 189 -21.64 -1.49 4.73
CA LEU A 189 -20.36 -1.70 5.41
C LEU A 189 -20.19 -0.63 6.48
N ALA A 190 -19.99 -1.05 7.73
CA ALA A 190 -19.63 -0.16 8.82
C ALA A 190 -18.29 -0.58 9.43
N VAL A 191 -17.45 0.42 9.70
CA VAL A 191 -16.11 0.22 10.26
C VAL A 191 -15.91 1.19 11.42
N PRO A 192 -15.70 0.67 12.64
CA PRO A 192 -15.30 1.49 13.77
C PRO A 192 -13.95 2.13 13.49
N VAL A 193 -13.83 3.44 13.73
CA VAL A 193 -12.59 4.18 13.47
C VAL A 193 -11.39 3.62 14.25
N GLY A 194 -11.63 3.12 15.46
CA GLY A 194 -10.61 2.47 16.28
C GLY A 194 -10.07 1.15 15.69
N ALA A 195 -10.80 0.51 14.77
CA ALA A 195 -10.34 -0.71 14.10
C ALA A 195 -9.25 -0.46 13.05
N VAL A 196 -9.08 0.79 12.62
CA VAL A 196 -8.12 1.18 11.58
C VAL A 196 -6.70 1.34 12.13
N GLY A 197 -6.48 1.42 13.44
CA GLY A 197 -5.14 1.52 14.02
C GLY A 197 -4.32 2.70 13.49
N ASP A 198 -3.08 2.45 13.04
CA ASP A 198 -2.11 3.44 12.57
C ASP A 198 -1.43 3.01 11.25
N SER A 199 -0.44 3.77 10.78
CA SER A 199 0.27 3.55 9.52
C SER A 199 1.38 2.48 9.60
N SER A 200 1.54 1.79 10.74
CA SER A 200 2.60 0.79 10.92
C SER A 200 2.36 -0.51 10.13
N ALA A 201 1.13 -0.75 9.71
CA ALA A 201 0.76 -1.95 8.97
C ALA A 201 -0.35 -1.67 7.96
N PHE A 202 -0.32 -2.41 6.85
CA PHE A 202 -1.43 -2.41 5.91
C PHE A 202 -2.68 -3.03 6.54
N ARG A 203 -3.83 -2.38 6.37
CA ARG A 203 -5.12 -2.84 6.89
C ARG A 203 -6.15 -2.88 5.79
N GLN A 204 -7.14 -3.73 5.98
CA GLN A 204 -8.24 -3.93 5.05
C GLN A 204 -9.47 -4.44 5.78
N MET A 205 -10.64 -4.16 5.21
CA MET A 205 -11.88 -4.86 5.53
C MET A 205 -12.27 -5.64 4.30
N GLN A 206 -12.54 -6.93 4.50
CA GLN A 206 -12.83 -7.84 3.40
C GLN A 206 -13.80 -8.92 3.83
N GLY A 207 -14.54 -9.43 2.87
CA GLY A 207 -15.38 -10.62 3.02
C GLY A 207 -16.09 -10.93 1.72
N ARG A 208 -17.11 -11.78 1.80
CA ARG A 208 -17.90 -12.22 0.65
C ARG A 208 -19.38 -12.18 0.98
N VAL A 209 -20.18 -11.73 0.03
CA VAL A 209 -21.62 -11.99 0.02
C VAL A 209 -21.85 -13.30 -0.70
N LEU A 210 -22.48 -14.26 -0.03
CA LEU A 210 -22.74 -15.60 -0.54
C LEU A 210 -24.22 -15.73 -0.92
N PHE A 211 -24.45 -16.23 -2.12
CA PHE A 211 -25.76 -16.56 -2.67
C PHE A 211 -25.87 -18.09 -2.71
N SER A 212 -26.51 -18.66 -1.69
CA SER A 212 -26.73 -20.10 -1.58
C SER A 212 -28.05 -20.46 -2.26
N PRO A 213 -28.04 -21.27 -3.33
CA PRO A 213 -29.23 -21.55 -4.13
C PRO A 213 -30.23 -22.37 -3.31
N THR A 214 -31.48 -21.90 -3.26
CA THR A 214 -32.61 -22.64 -2.67
C THR A 214 -33.52 -23.21 -3.76
N GLN A 215 -33.48 -22.63 -4.97
CA GLN A 215 -34.19 -23.11 -6.16
C GLN A 215 -33.51 -22.57 -7.42
N GLY A 216 -33.45 -23.37 -8.49
CA GLY A 216 -32.93 -22.94 -9.79
C GLY A 216 -31.40 -22.79 -9.79
N ASN A 217 -30.88 -22.06 -10.78
CA ASN A 217 -29.44 -21.85 -11.03
C ASN A 217 -28.60 -23.14 -11.04
N ASN A 218 -29.21 -24.28 -11.37
CA ASN A 218 -28.60 -25.61 -11.32
C ASN A 218 -27.93 -25.96 -9.99
N GLY A 219 -28.38 -25.36 -8.87
CA GLY A 219 -27.77 -25.56 -7.56
C GLY A 219 -26.38 -24.94 -7.42
N VAL A 220 -25.97 -24.06 -8.34
CA VAL A 220 -24.69 -23.35 -8.29
C VAL A 220 -24.78 -22.15 -7.33
N ALA A 221 -23.86 -22.10 -6.37
CA ALA A 221 -23.70 -20.97 -5.46
C ALA A 221 -22.81 -19.87 -6.06
N LEU A 222 -23.10 -18.63 -5.71
CA LEU A 222 -22.33 -17.45 -6.12
C LEU A 222 -21.68 -16.78 -4.91
N GLY A 223 -20.54 -16.15 -5.11
CA GLY A 223 -19.88 -15.29 -4.13
C GLY A 223 -19.43 -13.99 -4.78
N VAL A 224 -19.68 -12.86 -4.11
CA VAL A 224 -19.20 -11.54 -4.51
C VAL A 224 -18.33 -10.99 -3.39
N PRO A 225 -17.02 -10.79 -3.59
CA PRO A 225 -16.18 -10.17 -2.58
C PRO A 225 -16.60 -8.72 -2.30
N TYR A 226 -16.45 -8.27 -1.06
CA TYR A 226 -16.42 -6.84 -0.74
C TYR A 226 -15.08 -6.46 -0.12
N TYR A 227 -14.65 -5.22 -0.34
CA TYR A 227 -13.32 -4.75 0.03
C TYR A 227 -13.26 -3.26 0.34
N LEU A 228 -12.51 -2.88 1.38
CA LEU A 228 -12.18 -1.50 1.74
C LEU A 228 -10.73 -1.42 2.21
N VAL A 229 -10.02 -0.38 1.77
CA VAL A 229 -8.70 0.00 2.27
C VAL A 229 -8.84 1.21 3.21
N PRO A 230 -8.87 1.00 4.53
CA PRO A 230 -8.96 2.10 5.48
C PRO A 230 -7.58 2.73 5.71
N ARG A 231 -7.56 4.02 6.05
CA ARG A 231 -6.41 4.67 6.70
C ARG A 231 -6.88 5.52 7.85
N ALA A 232 -6.16 5.44 8.96
CA ALA A 232 -6.44 6.26 10.12
C ALA A 232 -6.02 7.69 9.79
N ARG A 233 -6.91 8.65 10.03
CA ARG A 233 -6.63 10.06 9.78
C ARG A 233 -6.52 10.82 11.09
N SER A 234 -5.29 11.08 11.51
CA SER A 234 -5.01 12.09 12.53
C SER A 234 -5.17 13.49 11.93
N LEU A 235 -5.21 14.51 12.78
CA LEU A 235 -5.27 15.91 12.37
C LEU A 235 -4.19 16.68 13.12
N VAL A 236 -2.96 16.18 13.03
CA VAL A 236 -1.80 16.81 13.65
C VAL A 236 -1.46 18.09 12.88
N GLY A 237 -1.40 19.21 13.58
CA GLY A 237 -0.82 20.46 13.10
C GLY A 237 0.44 20.79 13.89
N ALA A 238 1.36 21.54 13.29
CA ALA A 238 2.59 22.01 13.91
C ALA A 238 2.75 23.51 13.69
N GLN A 239 3.16 24.23 14.74
CA GLN A 239 3.37 25.67 14.69
C GLN A 239 4.59 26.06 15.54
N LEU A 240 5.44 26.93 14.99
CA LEU A 240 6.51 27.57 15.77
C LEU A 240 5.90 28.61 16.71
N LEU A 241 6.22 28.50 17.99
CA LEU A 241 5.92 29.50 19.00
C LEU A 241 7.23 30.08 19.53
N GLU A 242 7.30 31.40 19.55
CA GLU A 242 8.40 32.14 20.15
C GLU A 242 7.92 32.79 21.44
N SER A 243 8.73 32.67 22.49
CA SER A 243 8.49 33.32 23.77
C SER A 243 9.81 33.85 24.34
N GLY A 244 9.74 34.66 25.38
CA GLY A 244 10.93 35.09 26.13
C GLY A 244 11.75 33.93 26.73
N GLN A 245 11.23 32.70 26.73
CA GLN A 245 11.92 31.49 27.22
C GLN A 245 12.53 30.62 26.10
N GLY A 246 12.39 31.02 24.82
CA GLY A 246 12.94 30.29 23.67
C GLY A 246 11.90 29.93 22.61
N ARG A 247 12.34 29.14 21.63
CA ARG A 247 11.53 28.63 20.52
C ARG A 247 11.00 27.23 20.85
N THR A 248 9.75 26.96 20.52
CA THR A 248 9.10 25.66 20.71
C THR A 248 8.25 25.35 19.49
N VAL A 249 8.31 24.13 18.98
CA VAL A 249 7.34 23.67 17.99
C VAL A 249 6.20 23.00 18.74
N ASN A 250 5.06 23.68 18.73
CA ASN A 250 3.84 23.18 19.33
C ASN A 250 3.11 22.31 18.31
N VAL A 251 2.81 21.08 18.71
CA VAL A 251 2.05 20.11 17.92
C VAL A 251 0.72 19.85 18.58
N SER A 252 -0.35 19.76 17.79
CA SER A 252 -1.71 19.54 18.29
C SER A 252 -2.46 18.56 17.42
N ASN A 253 -3.11 17.56 18.01
CA ASN A 253 -3.95 16.63 17.28
C ASN A 253 -5.43 17.02 17.45
N ARG A 254 -6.03 17.56 16.39
CA ARG A 254 -7.45 17.96 16.39
C ARG A 254 -8.41 16.80 16.13
N SER A 255 -7.91 15.59 15.89
CA SER A 255 -8.76 14.42 15.74
C SER A 255 -9.43 14.10 17.07
N THR A 256 -10.69 13.68 17.01
CA THR A 256 -11.46 13.25 18.19
C THR A 256 -11.42 11.74 18.41
N ALA A 257 -10.82 10.99 17.48
CA ALA A 257 -10.88 9.53 17.49
C ALA A 257 -9.56 8.83 17.17
N ILE A 258 -8.66 9.48 16.43
CA ILE A 258 -7.39 8.89 15.99
C ILE A 258 -6.23 9.57 16.71
N SER A 259 -5.40 8.80 17.37
CA SER A 259 -4.10 9.26 17.86
C SER A 259 -3.19 9.61 16.68
N GLY A 260 -2.43 10.68 16.80
CA GLY A 260 -1.40 11.06 15.85
C GLY A 260 -0.01 10.90 16.44
N THR A 261 0.99 10.96 15.58
CA THR A 261 2.40 10.97 15.95
C THR A 261 3.05 12.24 15.41
N ALA A 262 4.14 12.68 16.04
CA ALA A 262 4.96 13.79 15.57
C ALA A 262 6.42 13.43 15.78
N ASP A 263 7.13 13.22 14.68
CA ASP A 263 8.56 12.91 14.64
C ASP A 263 9.33 14.06 13.99
N PHE A 264 10.48 14.44 14.56
CA PHE A 264 11.07 15.78 14.34
C PHE A 264 12.44 15.73 13.64
N TYR A 265 12.49 16.34 12.46
CA TYR A 265 13.63 16.32 11.53
C TYR A 265 14.14 17.74 11.26
N ALA A 266 15.44 17.87 10.98
CA ALA A 266 16.01 19.05 10.37
C ALA A 266 15.60 19.08 8.90
N TRP A 267 14.79 20.06 8.50
CA TRP A 267 14.36 20.18 7.10
C TRP A 267 15.48 20.79 6.26
N GLY A 268 15.97 20.07 5.25
CA GLY A 268 17.06 20.54 4.39
C GLY A 268 16.69 20.72 2.93
N LEU A 269 15.94 19.80 2.33
CA LEU A 269 15.62 19.86 0.90
C LEU A 269 14.19 20.31 0.64
N ARG A 270 14.00 21.12 -0.40
CA ARG A 270 12.69 21.56 -0.88
C ARG A 270 12.60 21.29 -2.39
N GLY A 271 11.59 20.53 -2.78
CA GLY A 271 11.29 20.24 -4.18
C GLY A 271 10.09 21.04 -4.70
N ALA A 272 9.85 20.94 -6.01
CA ALA A 272 8.87 21.76 -6.72
C ALA A 272 7.98 20.97 -7.70
N SER A 273 8.27 19.70 -7.97
CA SER A 273 7.59 18.92 -9.01
C SER A 273 6.24 18.39 -8.53
N ARG A 274 5.17 19.10 -8.87
CA ARG A 274 3.78 18.76 -8.45
C ARG A 274 3.04 17.86 -9.44
N THR A 275 3.64 17.59 -10.60
CA THR A 275 3.00 16.83 -11.69
C THR A 275 3.14 15.32 -11.51
N LEU A 276 4.13 14.89 -10.75
CA LEU A 276 4.39 13.48 -10.45
C LEU A 276 3.85 13.14 -9.06
N ALA A 277 3.27 11.94 -8.92
CA ALA A 277 2.85 11.45 -7.61
C ALA A 277 4.07 11.27 -6.68
N THR A 278 5.16 10.76 -7.24
CA THR A 278 6.48 10.62 -6.59
C THR A 278 7.29 11.91 -6.55
N GLY A 279 6.79 13.01 -7.13
CA GLY A 279 7.51 14.29 -7.16
C GLY A 279 7.89 14.74 -5.76
N LEU A 280 9.18 14.97 -5.54
CA LEU A 280 9.77 15.28 -4.25
C LEU A 280 9.28 16.65 -3.78
N ARG A 281 8.78 16.71 -2.54
CA ARG A 281 8.31 17.93 -1.88
C ARG A 281 9.31 18.43 -0.85
N ALA A 282 9.76 17.55 0.03
CA ALA A 282 10.69 17.90 1.09
C ALA A 282 11.48 16.68 1.56
N VAL A 283 12.73 16.90 2.00
CA VAL A 283 13.50 15.90 2.73
C VAL A 283 14.02 16.50 4.02
N GLY A 284 13.80 15.78 5.12
CA GLY A 284 14.37 16.09 6.43
C GLY A 284 15.28 14.97 6.93
N VAL A 285 16.22 15.30 7.81
CA VAL A 285 17.12 14.34 8.45
C VAL A 285 16.97 14.44 9.95
N GLN A 286 16.89 13.30 10.62
CA GLN A 286 17.10 13.23 12.06
C GLN A 286 18.26 12.31 12.39
N SER A 287 18.87 12.55 13.54
CA SER A 287 19.98 11.76 14.03
C SER A 287 19.83 11.49 15.53
N PHE A 288 20.12 10.28 15.96
CA PHE A 288 20.16 9.90 17.38
C PHE A 288 21.09 8.70 17.59
N ASN A 289 21.61 8.54 18.81
CA ASN A 289 22.45 7.42 19.16
C ASN A 289 21.60 6.23 19.65
N ASP A 290 21.61 5.14 18.90
CA ASP A 290 21.04 3.86 19.28
C ASP A 290 22.08 3.02 20.07
N PRO A 291 21.70 2.42 21.21
CA PRO A 291 22.64 1.63 22.01
C PRO A 291 23.24 0.41 21.30
N ALA A 292 22.55 -0.18 20.33
CA ALA A 292 22.99 -1.39 19.64
C ALA A 292 23.77 -1.08 18.36
N ASN A 293 23.36 -0.05 17.62
CA ASN A 293 23.86 0.24 16.29
C ASN A 293 24.69 1.52 16.20
N GLY A 294 24.80 2.30 17.28
CA GLY A 294 25.53 3.57 17.32
C GLY A 294 24.74 4.72 16.71
N GLN A 295 25.40 5.61 15.99
CA GLN A 295 24.75 6.80 15.41
C GLN A 295 23.82 6.39 14.26
N ILE A 296 22.51 6.54 14.46
CA ILE A 296 21.48 6.34 13.44
C ILE A 296 21.13 7.66 12.77
N LEU A 297 20.90 7.59 11.47
CA LEU A 297 20.25 8.63 10.68
C LEU A 297 18.91 8.11 10.17
N VAL A 298 17.94 9.00 10.04
CA VAL A 298 16.70 8.71 9.31
C VAL A 298 16.41 9.86 8.37
N PHE A 299 16.36 9.58 7.07
CA PHE A 299 15.87 10.52 6.08
C PHE A 299 14.36 10.36 5.93
N ALA A 300 13.61 11.43 6.12
CA ALA A 300 12.19 11.48 5.81
C ALA A 300 11.99 12.12 4.45
N VAL A 301 11.68 11.31 3.44
CA VAL A 301 11.43 11.73 2.07
C VAL A 301 9.92 11.90 1.87
N ASN A 302 9.46 13.12 1.63
CA ASN A 302 8.06 13.44 1.38
C ASN A 302 7.83 13.87 -0.07
N THR A 303 6.76 13.37 -0.66
CA THR A 303 6.33 13.64 -2.04
C THR A 303 5.06 14.51 -2.07
N PHE A 304 4.76 15.11 -3.23
CA PHE A 304 3.55 15.91 -3.42
C PHE A 304 2.29 15.05 -3.56
N GLY A 305 2.42 13.85 -4.13
CA GLY A 305 1.31 12.95 -4.39
C GLY A 305 1.19 11.82 -3.39
N ARG A 306 0.06 11.12 -3.48
CA ARG A 306 -0.15 9.85 -2.79
C ARG A 306 0.38 8.73 -3.68
N VAL A 307 1.21 7.88 -3.12
CA VAL A 307 1.69 6.65 -3.74
C VAL A 307 0.97 5.48 -3.09
N SER A 308 0.19 4.72 -3.88
CA SER A 308 -0.58 3.60 -3.34
C SER A 308 0.30 2.50 -2.76
N ASN A 309 1.46 2.22 -3.35
CA ASN A 309 2.44 1.32 -2.77
C ASN A 309 3.84 1.82 -3.12
N GLN A 310 4.66 2.08 -2.10
CA GLN A 310 5.96 2.73 -2.22
C GLN A 310 7.02 1.84 -2.87
N VAL A 311 6.84 0.51 -2.85
CA VAL A 311 7.78 -0.44 -3.49
C VAL A 311 7.80 -0.37 -5.02
N ASP A 312 6.85 0.35 -5.62
CA ASP A 312 6.85 0.62 -7.06
C ASP A 312 7.65 1.90 -7.38
N SER A 313 8.43 2.37 -6.42
CA SER A 313 9.29 3.54 -6.55
C SER A 313 10.62 3.26 -5.90
N VAL A 314 11.65 3.95 -6.40
CA VAL A 314 12.98 4.02 -5.78
C VAL A 314 13.16 5.45 -5.29
N TYR A 315 13.73 5.61 -4.10
CA TYR A 315 14.09 6.91 -3.54
C TYR A 315 15.57 6.89 -3.18
N ASP A 316 16.32 7.82 -3.77
CA ASP A 316 17.76 7.93 -3.60
C ASP A 316 18.07 9.18 -2.79
N VAL A 317 18.92 9.05 -1.78
CA VAL A 317 19.55 10.18 -1.10
C VAL A 317 21.05 10.10 -1.34
N LEU A 318 21.51 10.91 -2.28
CA LEU A 318 22.91 10.94 -2.69
C LEU A 318 23.69 11.83 -1.73
N VAL A 319 24.69 11.25 -1.07
CA VAL A 319 25.49 11.87 -0.01
C VAL A 319 26.90 12.17 -0.52
N ASP A 320 27.33 13.42 -0.34
CA ASP A 320 28.68 13.91 -0.61
C ASP A 320 29.35 14.25 0.73
N LEU A 321 30.38 13.47 1.10
CA LEU A 321 31.10 13.60 2.37
C LEU A 321 32.25 14.60 2.31
N ASN A 322 32.76 14.86 1.11
CA ASN A 322 34.02 15.59 0.92
C ASN A 322 33.78 17.04 0.40
N GLY A 323 32.57 17.33 -0.08
CA GLY A 323 32.11 18.63 -0.54
C GLY A 323 32.56 19.01 -1.95
N ASP A 324 32.96 18.03 -2.78
CA ASP A 324 33.38 18.24 -4.17
C ASP A 324 32.21 18.31 -5.16
N GLY A 325 30.98 18.05 -4.71
CA GLY A 325 29.77 18.05 -5.52
C GLY A 325 29.49 16.73 -6.24
N VAL A 326 30.28 15.70 -5.99
CA VAL A 326 30.07 14.32 -6.43
C VAL A 326 29.63 13.49 -5.22
N ALA A 327 28.60 12.67 -5.41
CA ALA A 327 28.14 11.79 -4.34
C ALA A 327 29.16 10.66 -4.11
N ASP A 328 29.52 10.44 -2.85
CA ASP A 328 30.35 9.32 -2.40
C ASP A 328 29.47 8.08 -2.10
N TYR A 329 28.24 8.32 -1.63
CA TYR A 329 27.30 7.28 -1.21
C TYR A 329 25.90 7.53 -1.78
N ASP A 330 25.16 6.46 -1.99
CA ASP A 330 23.73 6.46 -2.24
C ASP A 330 23.00 5.71 -1.13
N ILE A 331 22.04 6.37 -0.51
CA ILE A 331 21.13 5.77 0.45
C ILE A 331 19.82 5.55 -0.31
N GLU A 332 19.60 4.31 -0.73
CA GLU A 332 18.49 3.91 -1.59
C GLU A 332 17.39 3.24 -0.77
N ALA A 333 16.14 3.63 -0.98
CA ALA A 333 14.98 2.86 -0.52
C ALA A 333 14.23 2.27 -1.72
N ALA A 334 14.17 0.95 -1.77
CA ALA A 334 13.55 0.18 -2.85
C ALA A 334 12.98 -1.16 -2.34
N ASP A 335 12.33 -1.91 -3.23
CA ASP A 335 11.86 -3.25 -2.91
C ASP A 335 13.04 -4.21 -2.63
N LEU A 336 12.93 -5.01 -1.56
CA LEU A 336 13.96 -5.98 -1.16
C LEU A 336 14.29 -6.99 -2.27
N GLY A 337 13.30 -7.43 -3.04
CA GLY A 337 13.50 -8.30 -4.18
C GLY A 337 14.37 -7.64 -5.25
N LEU A 338 14.06 -6.38 -5.59
CA LEU A 338 14.83 -5.60 -6.55
C LEU A 338 16.29 -5.46 -6.12
N LEU A 339 16.53 -5.06 -4.86
CA LEU A 339 17.89 -4.87 -4.32
C LEU A 339 18.70 -6.16 -4.18
N THR A 340 18.03 -7.32 -4.12
CA THR A 340 18.69 -8.64 -4.00
C THR A 340 18.72 -9.42 -5.31
N GLY A 341 18.34 -8.80 -6.44
CA GLY A 341 18.31 -9.44 -7.76
C GLY A 341 17.23 -10.51 -7.93
N GLY A 342 16.21 -10.51 -7.07
CA GLY A 342 15.06 -11.41 -7.10
C GLY A 342 13.77 -10.74 -7.57
N SER A 343 12.67 -11.50 -7.54
CA SER A 343 11.32 -10.96 -7.78
C SER A 343 10.88 -10.05 -6.64
N THR A 344 10.06 -9.04 -6.97
CA THR A 344 9.55 -8.07 -5.99
C THR A 344 8.85 -8.76 -4.82
N ARG A 345 9.18 -8.36 -3.59
CA ARG A 345 8.65 -8.97 -2.35
C ARG A 345 7.56 -8.15 -1.66
N GLY A 346 7.35 -6.91 -2.08
CA GLY A 346 6.42 -5.98 -1.44
C GLY A 346 6.93 -5.47 -0.09
N GLN A 347 8.25 -5.46 0.10
CA GLN A 347 8.91 -4.98 1.33
C GLN A 347 9.92 -3.92 0.95
N MET A 348 9.72 -2.70 1.44
CA MET A 348 10.65 -1.60 1.21
C MET A 348 11.78 -1.66 2.23
N VAL A 349 13.02 -1.65 1.76
CA VAL A 349 14.23 -1.73 2.57
C VAL A 349 15.17 -0.60 2.17
N VAL A 350 15.98 -0.14 3.12
CA VAL A 350 17.06 0.81 2.87
C VAL A 350 18.35 0.05 2.59
N ALA A 351 19.09 0.49 1.57
CA ALA A 351 20.44 0.04 1.28
C ALA A 351 21.38 1.25 1.23
N VAL A 352 22.62 1.05 1.63
CA VAL A 352 23.69 2.04 1.50
C VAL A 352 24.70 1.51 0.50
N PHE A 353 24.89 2.25 -0.60
CA PHE A 353 25.86 1.94 -1.64
C PHE A 353 27.03 2.91 -1.58
N ASN A 354 28.25 2.39 -1.51
CA ASN A 354 29.46 3.16 -1.72
C ASN A 354 29.72 3.28 -3.23
N LEU A 355 29.59 4.48 -3.78
CA LEU A 355 29.60 4.72 -5.23
C LEU A 355 31.00 4.59 -5.85
N ALA A 356 32.06 4.73 -5.05
CA ALA A 356 33.44 4.53 -5.52
C ALA A 356 33.81 3.05 -5.69
N THR A 357 33.28 2.18 -4.83
CA THR A 357 33.61 0.74 -4.80
C THR A 357 32.53 -0.15 -5.40
N GLY A 358 31.29 0.32 -5.48
CA GLY A 358 30.11 -0.46 -5.83
C GLY A 358 29.64 -1.41 -4.71
N ALA A 359 30.23 -1.35 -3.51
CA ALA A 359 29.79 -2.15 -2.38
C ALA A 359 28.45 -1.65 -1.84
N GLY A 360 27.53 -2.57 -1.53
CA GLY A 360 26.22 -2.26 -0.97
C GLY A 360 25.94 -3.03 0.32
N THR A 361 25.33 -2.37 1.29
CA THR A 361 24.88 -2.97 2.56
C THR A 361 23.38 -2.79 2.70
N LEU A 362 22.65 -3.88 2.98
CA LEU A 362 21.25 -3.79 3.39
C LEU A 362 21.18 -3.36 4.85
N GLU A 363 20.35 -2.38 5.14
CA GLU A 363 20.20 -1.76 6.45
C GLU A 363 18.91 -2.26 7.12
N PHE A 364 17.92 -1.37 7.19
CA PHE A 364 16.65 -1.57 7.89
C PHE A 364 15.48 -1.59 6.91
N LEU A 365 14.34 -2.12 7.34
CA LEU A 365 13.09 -1.88 6.63
C LEU A 365 12.74 -0.38 6.67
N ALA A 366 12.39 0.16 5.51
CA ALA A 366 11.88 1.53 5.43
C ALA A 366 10.46 1.60 6.01
N THR A 367 10.12 2.70 6.68
CA THR A 367 8.72 2.97 7.02
C THR A 367 8.05 3.60 5.81
N ALA A 368 7.26 2.81 5.10
CA ALA A 368 6.72 3.15 3.79
C ALA A 368 5.23 2.77 3.70
N PRO A 369 4.35 3.52 4.38
CA PRO A 369 2.94 3.16 4.46
C PRO A 369 2.26 3.17 3.09
N THR A 370 1.41 2.17 2.87
CA THR A 370 0.52 2.07 1.71
C THR A 370 -0.39 3.29 1.64
N ASP A 371 -0.69 3.74 0.41
CA ASP A 371 -1.44 4.96 0.17
C ASP A 371 -0.88 6.15 0.95
N GLY A 372 0.46 6.25 1.02
CA GLY A 372 1.23 7.26 1.74
C GLY A 372 1.90 8.28 0.80
N SER A 373 2.51 9.31 1.38
CA SER A 373 3.32 10.34 0.68
C SER A 373 4.69 10.53 1.32
N THR A 374 5.03 9.75 2.35
CA THR A 374 6.29 9.86 3.08
C THR A 374 6.93 8.49 3.27
N VAL A 375 8.23 8.40 3.01
CA VAL A 375 9.08 7.23 3.29
C VAL A 375 10.12 7.65 4.32
N LEU A 376 10.29 6.84 5.37
CA LEU A 376 11.37 7.02 6.35
C LEU A 376 12.47 6.00 6.09
N MET A 377 13.69 6.49 5.91
CA MET A 377 14.86 5.74 5.47
C MET A 377 15.91 5.72 6.58
N PRO A 378 15.80 4.79 7.54
CA PRO A 378 16.81 4.61 8.60
C PRO A 378 18.08 3.92 8.07
N LEU A 379 19.23 4.33 8.58
CA LEU A 379 20.55 3.73 8.32
C LEU A 379 21.53 3.91 9.50
N VAL A 380 22.59 3.12 9.53
CA VAL A 380 23.75 3.33 10.40
C VAL A 380 24.67 4.36 9.74
N ALA A 381 24.96 5.48 10.42
CA ALA A 381 25.74 6.58 9.84
C ALA A 381 27.13 6.13 9.34
N ALA A 382 27.76 5.20 10.07
CA ALA A 382 29.10 4.70 9.75
C ALA A 382 29.16 3.91 8.43
N ASP A 383 28.07 3.25 8.02
CA ASP A 383 28.01 2.49 6.77
C ASP A 383 28.01 3.41 5.55
N ALA A 384 27.54 4.65 5.73
CA ALA A 384 27.67 5.75 4.78
C ALA A 384 28.95 6.60 4.99
N GLY A 385 29.94 6.10 5.75
CA GLY A 385 31.20 6.81 6.01
C GLY A 385 31.08 8.03 6.94
N ILE A 386 29.91 8.27 7.54
CA ILE A 386 29.65 9.41 8.41
C ILE A 386 30.04 9.04 9.84
N THR A 387 31.03 9.75 10.39
CA THR A 387 31.62 9.42 11.70
C THR A 387 31.77 10.68 12.56
N SER A 388 32.05 10.52 13.85
CA SER A 388 32.30 11.68 14.72
C SER A 388 33.53 12.51 14.29
N ALA A 389 34.47 11.89 13.55
CA ALA A 389 35.62 12.57 12.96
C ALA A 389 35.28 13.31 11.65
N ASN A 390 34.37 12.77 10.85
CA ASN A 390 33.81 13.43 9.67
C ASN A 390 32.26 13.49 9.75
N PRO A 391 31.71 14.42 10.57
CA PRO A 391 30.30 14.35 10.93
C PRO A 391 29.38 15.10 9.95
N ARG A 392 29.94 15.87 9.01
CA ARG A 392 29.19 16.74 8.09
C ARG A 392 29.18 16.16 6.69
N PHE A 393 28.06 16.35 6.01
CA PHE A 393 27.88 15.92 4.63
C PHE A 393 26.89 16.83 3.91
N SER A 394 27.01 16.90 2.58
CA SER A 394 25.96 17.41 1.69
C SER A 394 25.10 16.27 1.20
N TYR A 395 23.84 16.57 0.86
CA TYR A 395 22.98 15.58 0.21
C TYR A 395 21.97 16.23 -0.73
N VAL A 396 21.61 15.46 -1.76
CA VAL A 396 20.51 15.71 -2.70
C VAL A 396 19.58 14.50 -2.70
N ALA A 397 18.43 14.60 -3.36
CA ALA A 397 17.49 13.49 -3.42
C ALA A 397 16.90 13.29 -4.81
N GLN A 398 16.62 12.03 -5.15
CA GLN A 398 15.96 11.63 -6.38
C GLN A 398 14.85 10.62 -6.11
N SER A 399 13.90 10.52 -7.03
CA SER A 399 12.87 9.49 -7.01
C SER A 399 12.64 8.96 -8.42
N LEU A 400 12.44 7.65 -8.55
CA LEU A 400 12.07 6.98 -9.79
C LEU A 400 10.75 6.23 -9.59
N ASP A 401 9.76 6.50 -10.43
CA ASP A 401 8.55 5.68 -10.54
C ASP A 401 8.83 4.51 -11.50
N LEU A 402 8.84 3.28 -10.97
CA LEU A 402 9.24 2.08 -11.71
C LEU A 402 8.24 1.67 -12.80
N PHE A 403 7.01 2.20 -12.75
CA PHE A 403 5.96 1.87 -13.72
C PHE A 403 6.01 2.78 -14.95
N SER A 404 6.15 4.08 -14.73
CA SER A 404 6.18 5.10 -15.77
C SER A 404 7.59 5.45 -16.25
N GLY A 405 8.62 5.10 -15.47
CA GLY A 405 10.00 5.55 -15.68
C GLY A 405 10.21 7.04 -15.37
N ALA A 406 9.23 7.71 -14.77
CA ALA A 406 9.33 9.13 -14.44
C ALA A 406 10.32 9.36 -13.28
N VAL A 407 11.18 10.35 -13.45
CA VAL A 407 12.19 10.74 -12.44
C VAL A 407 11.91 12.16 -11.96
N ASP A 408 12.11 12.40 -10.67
CA ASP A 408 12.21 13.74 -10.08
C ASP A 408 13.49 13.85 -9.25
N ALA A 409 14.04 15.06 -9.14
CA ALA A 409 15.27 15.29 -8.41
C ALA A 409 15.31 16.69 -7.78
N ILE A 410 15.81 16.77 -6.55
CA ILE A 410 16.20 18.04 -5.90
C ILE A 410 17.72 18.15 -6.00
N THR A 411 18.22 18.96 -6.91
CA THR A 411 19.67 19.06 -7.20
C THR A 411 20.41 20.12 -6.39
N THR A 412 19.69 21.01 -5.70
CA THR A 412 20.31 21.96 -4.78
C THR A 412 20.61 21.26 -3.45
N PRO A 413 21.89 21.10 -3.07
CA PRO A 413 22.24 20.30 -1.90
C PRO A 413 21.86 20.99 -0.60
N ALA A 414 21.38 20.18 0.35
CA ALA A 414 21.33 20.54 1.75
C ALA A 414 22.60 20.05 2.44
N ARG A 415 22.83 20.50 3.69
CA ARG A 415 23.95 20.05 4.51
C ARG A 415 23.46 19.68 5.90
N PHE A 416 24.05 18.66 6.49
CA PHE A 416 23.68 18.19 7.83
C PHE A 416 24.92 17.76 8.62
N ASN A 417 24.79 17.75 9.94
CA ASN A 417 25.79 17.22 10.86
C ASN A 417 25.14 16.14 11.74
N ALA A 418 25.62 14.90 11.60
CA ALA A 418 25.01 13.73 12.22
C ALA A 418 25.17 13.64 13.75
N PHE A 419 26.11 14.39 14.34
CA PHE A 419 26.48 14.25 15.75
C PHE A 419 26.18 15.51 16.57
N ASP A 420 26.15 16.67 15.93
CA ASP A 420 25.79 17.95 16.55
C ASP A 420 25.06 18.79 15.49
N GLY A 421 23.75 18.56 15.33
CA GLY A 421 22.92 19.19 14.31
C GLY A 421 22.70 20.70 14.52
N SER A 422 22.40 21.42 13.44
CA SER A 422 22.12 22.87 13.50
C SER A 422 20.81 23.21 14.20
N VAL A 423 19.86 22.28 14.22
CA VAL A 423 18.58 22.33 14.93
C VAL A 423 18.35 21.01 15.66
N SER A 424 17.58 21.02 16.75
CA SER A 424 17.21 19.79 17.46
C SER A 424 16.34 18.86 16.59
N THR A 425 16.65 17.56 16.66
CA THR A 425 15.96 16.46 15.95
C THR A 425 15.75 15.26 16.87
N GLY A 426 15.07 14.21 16.41
CA GLY A 426 14.97 12.93 17.12
C GLY A 426 13.98 12.93 18.29
N ALA A 427 13.27 14.03 18.51
CA ALA A 427 12.13 14.04 19.41
C ALA A 427 10.97 13.26 18.77
N TYR A 428 10.22 12.51 19.57
CA TYR A 428 9.04 11.78 19.14
C TYR A 428 7.90 11.99 20.14
N VAL A 429 6.72 12.36 19.64
CA VAL A 429 5.55 12.61 20.48
C VAL A 429 4.36 11.82 19.97
N VAL A 430 3.71 11.09 20.87
CA VAL A 430 2.37 10.53 20.63
C VAL A 430 1.34 11.53 21.10
N LEU A 431 0.38 11.85 20.23
CA LEU A 431 -0.69 12.82 20.47
C LEU A 431 -2.04 12.10 20.47
N PRO A 432 -2.56 11.67 21.64
CA PRO A 432 -3.93 11.20 21.77
C PRO A 432 -4.94 12.22 21.22
N PRO A 433 -6.18 11.80 20.91
CA PRO A 433 -7.23 12.69 20.42
C PRO A 433 -7.40 13.96 21.28
N GLY A 434 -7.42 15.14 20.62
CA GLY A 434 -7.63 16.43 21.26
C GLY A 434 -6.46 16.98 22.08
N THR A 435 -5.30 16.31 22.10
CA THR A 435 -4.14 16.73 22.91
C THR A 435 -3.16 17.63 22.14
N SER A 436 -2.25 18.26 22.87
CA SER A 436 -1.16 19.06 22.31
C SER A 436 0.11 18.90 23.15
N ALA A 437 1.26 19.14 22.54
CA ALA A 437 2.56 19.11 23.19
C ALA A 437 3.51 20.15 22.58
N GLY A 438 4.32 20.78 23.43
CA GLY A 438 5.40 21.66 23.00
C GLY A 438 6.73 20.91 22.99
N VAL A 439 7.43 20.90 21.85
CA VAL A 439 8.78 20.36 21.73
C VAL A 439 9.78 21.51 21.60
N PRO A 440 10.73 21.67 22.54
CA PRO A 440 11.74 22.73 22.47
C PRO A 440 12.55 22.64 21.17
N LEU A 441 12.71 23.78 20.50
CA LEU A 441 13.55 23.92 19.31
C LEU A 441 14.87 24.58 19.70
N ILE A 442 15.93 23.77 19.73
CA ILE A 442 17.29 24.23 20.04
C ILE A 442 17.98 24.54 18.71
N ILE A 443 18.59 25.72 18.60
CA ILE A 443 19.34 26.14 17.41
C ILE A 443 20.81 26.31 17.79
N ASN A 444 21.68 25.46 17.26
CA ASN A 444 23.12 25.62 17.39
C ASN A 444 23.61 26.65 16.37
N ARG A 445 23.66 27.93 16.76
CA ARG A 445 24.03 29.04 15.87
C ARG A 445 25.41 28.90 15.22
N ARG A 446 26.35 28.19 15.84
CA ARG A 446 27.69 27.96 15.26
C ARG A 446 27.61 26.94 14.15
N GLU A 447 26.90 25.84 14.40
CA GLU A 447 26.72 24.80 13.40
C GLU A 447 25.79 25.23 12.27
N PHE A 448 24.74 26.01 12.56
CA PHE A 448 23.79 26.52 11.57
C PHE A 448 24.46 27.30 10.43
N ARG A 449 25.59 27.97 10.69
CA ARG A 449 26.37 28.66 9.64
C ARG A 449 27.08 27.70 8.67
N LYS A 450 27.27 26.44 9.06
CA LYS A 450 27.95 25.40 8.28
C LYS A 450 26.95 24.48 7.59
N THR A 451 25.89 24.12 8.32
CA THR A 451 24.85 23.16 7.91
C THR A 451 23.46 23.74 8.14
N PRO A 452 23.09 24.84 7.45
CA PRO A 452 21.82 25.53 7.69
C PRO A 452 20.64 24.63 7.35
N ALA A 453 19.67 24.55 8.26
CA ALA A 453 18.37 23.94 8.02
C ALA A 453 17.38 25.00 7.56
N LEU A 454 16.48 24.64 6.63
CA LEU A 454 15.35 25.48 6.20
C LEU A 454 14.32 25.65 7.32
N GLY A 455 14.26 24.69 8.24
CA GLY A 455 13.37 24.70 9.37
C GLY A 455 13.31 23.36 10.09
N GLN A 456 12.21 23.12 10.78
CA GLN A 456 11.89 21.81 11.34
C GLN A 456 10.81 21.14 10.49
N MET A 457 11.03 19.88 10.11
CA MET A 457 10.02 19.04 9.49
C MET A 457 9.44 18.11 10.55
N VAL A 458 8.11 18.15 10.71
CA VAL A 458 7.37 17.27 11.62
C VAL A 458 6.61 16.24 10.80
N VAL A 459 7.01 14.97 10.93
CA VAL A 459 6.35 13.85 10.25
C VAL A 459 5.22 13.31 11.11
N SER A 460 4.06 13.14 10.49
CA SER A 460 2.88 12.49 11.08
C SER A 460 2.25 11.57 10.04
N LEU A 461 2.53 10.27 10.10
CA LEU A 461 2.13 9.35 9.02
C LEU A 461 0.60 9.15 8.94
N GLU A 462 -0.11 9.36 10.04
CA GLU A 462 -1.58 9.29 10.09
C GLU A 462 -2.25 10.54 9.52
N ASN A 463 -1.52 11.60 9.19
CA ASN A 463 -2.13 12.76 8.57
C ASN A 463 -2.55 12.47 7.11
N ARG A 464 -3.36 13.39 6.56
CA ARG A 464 -3.75 13.39 5.15
C ARG A 464 -2.52 13.35 4.24
N THR A 465 -2.58 12.52 3.21
CA THR A 465 -1.44 12.27 2.31
C THR A 465 -1.24 13.32 1.24
N GLN A 466 -2.31 13.97 0.84
CA GLN A 466 -2.24 15.03 -0.15
C GLN A 466 -1.70 16.32 0.46
N GLN A 467 -1.09 17.15 -0.40
CA GLN A 467 -0.63 18.50 -0.05
C GLN A 467 0.41 18.53 1.09
N GLY A 468 1.10 17.40 1.33
CA GLY A 468 2.16 17.29 2.32
C GLY A 468 1.66 17.22 3.76
N GLY A 469 0.42 16.79 4.01
CA GLY A 469 -0.11 16.69 5.38
C GLY A 469 0.70 15.75 6.28
N GLN A 470 1.36 14.73 5.72
CA GLN A 470 2.24 13.83 6.47
C GLN A 470 3.61 14.43 6.84
N ALA A 471 3.96 15.60 6.28
CA ALA A 471 5.23 16.28 6.49
C ALA A 471 4.99 17.79 6.65
N LEU A 472 4.75 18.19 7.89
CA LEU A 472 4.48 19.57 8.27
C LEU A 472 5.80 20.33 8.30
N LEU A 473 5.93 21.37 7.49
CA LEU A 473 7.16 22.15 7.37
C LEU A 473 7.01 23.42 8.21
N VAL A 474 7.82 23.54 9.24
CA VAL A 474 7.86 24.68 10.16
C VAL A 474 9.12 25.48 9.85
N PRO A 475 9.03 26.52 9.00
CA PRO A 475 10.18 27.35 8.68
C PRO A 475 10.71 28.06 9.93
N LEU A 476 12.00 28.37 9.93
CA LEU A 476 12.65 29.10 11.02
C LEU A 476 12.56 30.64 10.89
N ASP A 477 12.01 31.11 9.76
CA ASP A 477 12.02 32.48 9.21
C ASP A 477 13.42 33.13 9.13
N ASP A 478 13.64 33.92 8.07
CA ASP A 478 14.92 34.52 7.64
C ASP A 478 15.51 35.57 8.60
#